data_AF-A0A957E3X2-F1
#
_entry.id   AF-A0A957E3X2-F1
#
_cell.length_a   1.000
_cell.length_b   1.000
_cell.length_c   1.000
_cell.angle_alpha   90.00
_cell.angle_beta   90.00
_cell.angle_gamma   90.00
#
_symmetry.space_group_name_H-M   'P 1'
#
loop_
_entity.id
_entity.type
_entity.pdbx_description
1 polymer ?
#
loop_
_entity_poly.entity_id
_entity_poly.type
_entity_poly.pdbx_seq_one_letter_code
_entity_poly.pdbx_strand_id
1 'polypeptide(L)'
;MPKSKIINLKSTALTLTNLRRAWNDVADNAGGPGVDDVTLTQWNRNWEERLIKLARAVRSNQYKPGGLRIRRIPKPNAPDMRVLRIPTITDRILQRAVYQQLAPICERRFFTCSYGYRPGRSLLDAVRHITHLRKQGHHWVLDADIDDFFNQIDHALLRRFLRLDFYDTSLLPLIESWLQSWQIQPGEARGIAMGSPLSPLLANIYLHRLDDDLQNHGYKPVRYADDFLVLSSSPPDWRRSYPVTQRALTKLKLRYEPRKTQLTTFEEGFEFLGVHFEEGWYWYTWDDKRIEVRDDENDELFHLYGPEYY
;
A
#
# COMPACT_ATOMS: atom_id res chain seq x y z
N MET A 1 21.99 21.74 24.92
CA MET A 1 21.16 21.18 23.83
C MET A 1 19.69 21.35 24.21
N PRO A 2 18.88 22.08 23.44
CA PRO A 2 17.46 22.21 23.76
C PRO A 2 16.77 20.86 23.53
N LYS A 3 16.10 20.35 24.57
CA LYS A 3 15.23 19.17 24.47
C LYS A 3 14.19 19.48 23.40
N SER A 4 14.29 18.85 22.22
CA SER A 4 13.22 18.93 21.24
C SER A 4 11.94 18.44 21.92
N LYS A 5 10.89 19.26 21.90
CA LYS A 5 9.56 18.82 22.33
C LYS A 5 9.25 17.59 21.49
N ILE A 6 9.17 16.42 22.12
CA ILE A 6 8.66 15.22 21.46
C ILE A 6 7.26 15.58 20.96
N ILE A 7 7.12 15.73 19.64
CA ILE A 7 5.86 16.12 19.02
C ILE A 7 4.90 14.96 19.22
N ASN A 8 3.83 15.19 19.98
CA ASN A 8 2.79 14.19 20.18
C ASN A 8 1.98 14.01 18.89
N LEU A 9 2.12 12.86 18.24
CA LEU A 9 1.51 12.61 16.92
C LEU A 9 -0.03 12.63 16.98
N LYS A 10 -0.63 12.15 18.08
CA LYS A 10 -2.08 12.24 18.29
C LYS A 10 -2.53 13.68 18.41
N SER A 11 -1.80 14.53 19.12
CA SER A 11 -2.13 15.96 19.24
C SER A 11 -2.08 16.67 17.90
N THR A 12 -1.07 16.42 17.06
CA THR A 12 -0.95 17.03 15.73
C THR A 12 -2.01 16.52 14.76
N ALA A 13 -2.29 15.22 14.78
CA ALA A 13 -3.36 14.60 13.97
C ALA A 13 -4.73 15.25 14.22
N LEU A 14 -5.01 15.62 15.48
CA LEU A 14 -6.30 16.15 15.93
C LEU A 14 -6.37 17.70 15.91
N THR A 15 -5.39 18.38 15.34
CA THR A 15 -5.52 19.83 15.10
C THR A 15 -6.63 20.09 14.09
N LEU A 16 -7.40 21.18 14.28
CA LEU A 16 -8.50 21.51 13.36
C LEU A 16 -7.97 21.74 11.94
N THR A 17 -6.78 22.34 11.81
CA THR A 17 -6.09 22.52 10.51
C THR A 17 -5.83 21.18 9.82
N ASN A 18 -5.26 20.19 10.53
CA ASN A 18 -5.00 18.87 9.94
C ASN A 18 -6.29 18.12 9.60
N LEU A 19 -7.27 18.16 10.51
CA LEU A 19 -8.58 17.55 10.29
C LEU A 19 -9.33 18.16 9.10
N ARG A 20 -9.24 19.48 8.91
CA ARG A 20 -9.82 20.17 7.75
C ARG A 20 -9.15 19.73 6.45
N ARG A 21 -7.82 19.63 6.43
CA ARG A 21 -7.09 19.09 5.27
C ARG A 21 -7.50 17.64 4.99
N ALA A 22 -7.59 16.81 6.02
CA ALA A 22 -8.06 15.43 5.87
C ALA A 22 -9.50 15.33 5.36
N TRP A 23 -10.38 16.24 5.78
CA TRP A 23 -11.73 16.35 5.22
C TRP A 23 -11.71 16.67 3.73
N ASN A 24 -10.95 17.70 3.32
CA ASN A 24 -10.83 18.08 1.91
C ASN A 24 -10.34 16.90 1.06
N ASP A 25 -9.26 16.22 1.49
CA ASP A 25 -8.75 15.03 0.81
C ASP A 25 -9.83 13.93 0.66
N VAL A 26 -10.68 13.72 1.67
CA VAL A 26 -11.76 12.72 1.61
C VAL A 26 -12.90 13.16 0.70
N ALA A 27 -13.22 14.46 0.69
CA ALA A 27 -14.24 15.04 -0.16
C ALA A 27 -13.84 14.99 -1.65
N ASP A 28 -12.58 15.33 -1.96
CA ASP A 28 -12.05 15.34 -3.33
C ASP A 28 -12.00 13.93 -3.94
N ASN A 29 -11.79 12.90 -3.12
CA ASN A 29 -11.87 11.50 -3.56
C ASN A 29 -13.29 11.04 -3.92
N ALA A 30 -14.34 11.84 -3.66
CA ALA A 30 -15.73 11.60 -4.04
C ALA A 30 -16.31 10.21 -3.69
N GLY A 31 -15.73 9.49 -2.72
CA GLY A 31 -16.13 8.13 -2.40
C GLY A 31 -17.48 8.04 -1.66
N GLY A 32 -18.30 7.06 -2.02
CA GLY A 32 -19.67 6.88 -1.50
C GLY A 32 -19.79 6.68 0.02
N PRO A 33 -21.02 6.69 0.55
CA PRO A 33 -21.30 6.60 1.99
C PRO A 33 -20.89 5.25 2.60
N GLY A 34 -20.54 5.27 3.89
CA GLY A 34 -20.29 4.06 4.69
C GLY A 34 -21.58 3.37 5.14
N VAL A 35 -21.51 2.52 6.15
CA VAL A 35 -22.68 1.75 6.64
C VAL A 35 -23.77 2.63 7.28
N ASP A 36 -23.41 3.86 7.67
CA ASP A 36 -24.30 4.86 8.28
C ASP A 36 -25.10 5.67 7.27
N ASP A 37 -24.92 5.41 5.97
CA ASP A 37 -25.60 6.09 4.85
C ASP A 37 -25.45 7.61 4.78
N VAL A 38 -24.55 8.17 5.59
CA VAL A 38 -24.23 9.61 5.55
C VAL A 38 -23.42 9.89 4.28
N THR A 39 -23.97 10.70 3.39
CA THR A 39 -23.31 11.14 2.15
C THR A 39 -22.36 12.30 2.38
N LEU A 40 -21.44 12.57 1.44
CA LEU A 40 -20.55 13.74 1.51
C LEU A 40 -21.34 15.05 1.61
N THR A 41 -22.43 15.19 0.86
CA THR A 41 -23.31 16.37 0.92
C THR A 41 -23.93 16.55 2.31
N GLN A 42 -24.41 15.47 2.92
CA GLN A 42 -24.98 15.52 4.28
C GLN A 42 -23.91 15.81 5.34
N TRP A 43 -22.73 15.21 5.19
CA TRP A 43 -21.60 15.42 6.09
C TRP A 43 -21.13 16.88 6.03
N ASN A 44 -21.06 17.46 4.82
CA ASN A 44 -20.59 18.83 4.58
C ASN A 44 -21.45 19.91 5.26
N ARG A 45 -22.75 19.69 5.48
CA ARG A 45 -23.66 20.72 6.03
C ARG A 45 -23.16 21.32 7.35
N ASN A 46 -22.55 20.52 8.22
CA ASN A 46 -22.00 20.94 9.51
C ASN A 46 -20.56 20.44 9.70
N TRP A 47 -19.76 20.48 8.63
CA TRP A 47 -18.43 19.85 8.60
C TRP A 47 -17.52 20.31 9.75
N GLU A 48 -17.44 21.62 10.00
CA GLU A 48 -16.55 22.18 11.01
C GLU A 48 -16.91 21.74 12.43
N GLU A 49 -18.21 21.80 12.78
CA GLU A 49 -18.71 21.34 14.08
C GLU A 49 -18.46 19.83 14.26
N ARG A 50 -18.65 19.03 13.20
CA ARG A 50 -18.36 17.59 13.20
C ARG A 50 -16.88 17.31 13.45
N LEU A 51 -15.97 18.09 12.85
CA LEU A 51 -14.53 17.95 13.10
C LEU A 51 -14.16 18.28 14.55
N ILE A 52 -14.74 19.35 15.12
CA ILE A 52 -14.50 19.72 16.52
C ILE A 52 -15.02 18.62 17.46
N LYS A 53 -16.23 18.11 17.21
CA LYS A 53 -16.83 16.99 17.97
C LYS A 53 -15.98 15.73 17.88
N LEU A 54 -15.52 15.38 16.67
CA LEU A 54 -14.63 14.24 16.43
C LEU A 54 -13.31 14.38 17.21
N ALA A 55 -12.64 15.52 17.10
CA ALA A 55 -11.40 15.79 17.84
C ALA A 55 -11.60 15.64 19.35
N ARG A 56 -12.71 16.19 19.88
CA ARG A 56 -13.06 16.08 21.30
C ARG A 56 -13.29 14.63 21.71
N ALA A 57 -14.07 13.87 20.95
CA ALA A 57 -14.35 12.46 21.21
C ALA A 57 -13.08 11.59 21.22
N VAL A 58 -12.14 11.84 20.31
CA VAL A 58 -10.86 11.10 20.28
C VAL A 58 -9.94 11.49 21.44
N ARG A 59 -9.96 12.75 21.88
CA ARG A 59 -9.21 13.22 23.05
C ARG A 59 -9.77 12.67 24.36
N SER A 60 -11.09 12.57 24.48
CA SER A 60 -11.78 12.03 25.65
C SER A 60 -11.92 10.49 25.64
N ASN A 61 -11.32 9.80 24.66
CA ASN A 61 -11.43 8.35 24.45
C ASN A 61 -12.89 7.85 24.32
N GLN A 62 -13.79 8.70 23.83
CA GLN A 62 -15.20 8.37 23.54
C GLN A 62 -15.43 7.98 22.08
N TYR A 63 -14.45 8.20 21.20
CA TYR A 63 -14.51 7.75 19.82
C TYR A 63 -14.57 6.22 19.72
N LYS A 64 -15.44 5.72 18.86
CA LYS A 64 -15.51 4.32 18.44
C LYS A 64 -15.61 4.28 16.91
N PRO A 65 -14.85 3.41 16.22
CA PRO A 65 -14.99 3.22 14.78
C PRO A 65 -16.42 2.83 14.40
N GLY A 66 -16.91 3.37 13.29
CA GLY A 66 -18.14 2.90 12.67
C GLY A 66 -17.98 1.51 12.05
N GLY A 67 -19.11 0.88 11.73
CA GLY A 67 -19.12 -0.34 10.94
C GLY A 67 -18.63 -0.10 9.51
N LEU A 68 -18.20 -1.17 8.85
CA LEU A 68 -17.74 -1.13 7.46
C LEU A 68 -18.87 -1.52 6.52
N ARG A 69 -19.05 -0.77 5.44
CA ARG A 69 -19.92 -1.17 4.34
C ARG A 69 -19.17 -2.13 3.43
N ILE A 70 -19.74 -3.32 3.22
CA ILE A 70 -19.17 -4.33 2.33
C ILE A 70 -19.66 -4.07 0.90
N ARG A 71 -18.73 -3.96 -0.04
CA ARG A 71 -19.02 -3.88 -1.47
C ARG A 71 -18.19 -4.90 -2.23
N ARG A 72 -18.84 -5.71 -3.07
CA ARG A 72 -18.15 -6.67 -3.94
C ARG A 72 -18.00 -6.04 -5.32
N ILE A 73 -16.78 -6.01 -5.85
CA ILE A 73 -16.48 -5.55 -7.20
C ILE A 73 -15.79 -6.67 -7.96
N PRO A 74 -16.07 -6.88 -9.25
CA PRO A 74 -15.35 -7.87 -10.04
C PRO A 74 -13.86 -7.51 -10.11
N LYS A 75 -12.97 -8.50 -10.00
CA LYS A 75 -11.56 -8.31 -10.35
C LYS A 75 -11.46 -8.20 -11.88
N PRO A 76 -10.61 -7.32 -12.43
CA PRO A 76 -10.32 -7.33 -13.87
C PRO A 76 -9.83 -8.71 -14.29
N ASN A 77 -10.42 -9.27 -15.35
CA ASN A 77 -10.01 -10.53 -15.97
C ASN A 77 -9.95 -11.76 -15.04
N ALA A 78 -10.66 -11.75 -13.91
CA ALA A 78 -10.72 -12.90 -13.00
C ALA A 78 -12.16 -13.18 -12.52
N PRO A 79 -12.53 -14.46 -12.30
CA PRO A 79 -13.87 -14.82 -11.84
C PRO A 79 -14.16 -14.37 -10.40
N ASP A 80 -13.11 -14.07 -9.63
CA ASP A 80 -13.21 -13.71 -8.22
C ASP A 80 -13.66 -12.24 -8.03
N MET A 81 -14.43 -12.03 -6.96
CA MET A 81 -14.84 -10.70 -6.54
C MET A 81 -13.86 -10.12 -5.51
N ARG A 82 -13.42 -8.88 -5.70
CA ARG A 82 -12.71 -8.10 -4.68
C ARG A 82 -13.73 -7.54 -3.68
N VAL A 83 -13.51 -7.80 -2.39
CA VAL A 83 -14.38 -7.36 -1.29
C VAL A 83 -13.82 -6.08 -0.69
N LEU A 84 -14.44 -4.95 -1.00
CA LEU A 84 -14.14 -3.67 -0.35
C LEU A 84 -14.87 -3.57 0.99
N ARG A 85 -14.19 -2.97 1.98
CA ARG A 85 -14.67 -2.69 3.33
C ARG A 85 -14.58 -1.19 3.57
N ILE A 86 -15.64 -0.48 3.24
CA ILE A 86 -15.68 0.98 3.15
C ILE A 86 -16.03 1.57 4.53
N PRO A 87 -15.13 2.35 5.17
CA PRO A 87 -15.43 3.02 6.44
C PRO A 87 -16.44 4.17 6.26
N THR A 88 -17.00 4.64 7.38
CA THR A 88 -17.81 5.87 7.39
C THR A 88 -16.97 7.07 6.94
N ILE A 89 -17.63 8.15 6.47
CA ILE A 89 -16.91 9.39 6.12
C ILE A 89 -16.10 9.90 7.32
N THR A 90 -16.70 9.88 8.52
CA THR A 90 -16.04 10.29 9.76
C THR A 90 -14.77 9.48 10.04
N ASP A 91 -14.82 8.17 9.85
CA ASP A 91 -13.65 7.29 10.02
C ASP A 91 -12.58 7.56 8.96
N ARG A 92 -12.99 7.74 7.69
CA ARG A 92 -12.05 8.06 6.60
C ARG A 92 -11.30 9.37 6.86
N ILE A 93 -11.98 10.39 7.39
CA ILE A 93 -11.35 11.66 7.76
C ILE A 93 -10.33 11.45 8.87
N LEU A 94 -10.68 10.73 9.93
CA LEU A 94 -9.76 10.50 11.03
C LEU A 94 -8.56 9.63 10.62
N GLN A 95 -8.81 8.60 9.81
CA GLN A 95 -7.76 7.75 9.22
C GLN A 95 -6.84 8.55 8.31
N ARG A 96 -7.39 9.46 7.49
CA ARG A 96 -6.60 10.35 6.63
C ARG A 96 -5.79 11.36 7.45
N ALA A 97 -6.36 11.89 8.53
CA ALA A 97 -5.65 12.77 9.45
C ALA A 97 -4.46 12.08 10.13
N VAL A 98 -4.60 10.80 10.48
CA VAL A 98 -3.52 9.95 11.00
C VAL A 98 -2.47 9.66 9.91
N TYR A 99 -2.92 9.26 8.70
CA TYR A 99 -2.03 9.06 7.55
C TYR A 99 -1.14 10.28 7.31
N GLN A 100 -1.68 11.50 7.36
CA GLN A 100 -0.94 12.74 7.15
C GLN A 100 0.19 12.97 8.18
N GLN A 101 0.13 12.33 9.36
CA GLN A 101 1.21 12.39 10.36
C GLN A 101 2.24 11.28 10.17
N LEU A 102 1.79 10.07 9.81
CA LEU A 102 2.66 8.89 9.71
C LEU A 102 3.41 8.83 8.38
N ALA A 103 2.74 9.17 7.27
CA ALA A 103 3.29 9.02 5.92
C ALA A 103 4.64 9.76 5.74
N PRO A 104 4.82 11.03 6.16
CA PRO A 104 6.12 11.70 6.00
C PRO A 104 7.26 11.04 6.79
N ILE A 105 6.96 10.34 7.88
CA ILE A 105 7.95 9.60 8.68
C ILE A 105 8.31 8.30 7.95
N CYS A 106 7.32 7.58 7.46
CA CYS A 106 7.50 6.35 6.67
C CYS A 106 8.26 6.60 5.37
N GLU A 107 7.93 7.66 4.62
CA GLU A 107 8.55 7.95 3.34
C GLU A 107 10.07 8.16 3.43
N ARG A 108 10.57 8.70 4.56
CA ARG A 108 12.01 8.83 4.81
C ARG A 108 12.71 7.51 5.10
N ARG A 109 11.97 6.44 5.35
CA ARG A 109 12.47 5.11 5.74
C ARG A 109 12.27 4.06 4.66
N PHE A 110 11.18 4.16 3.90
CA PHE A 110 10.86 3.19 2.85
C PHE A 110 11.94 3.16 1.78
N PHE A 111 12.31 1.95 1.39
CA PHE A 111 13.30 1.71 0.34
C PHE A 111 12.83 2.23 -1.00
N THR A 112 13.78 2.57 -1.87
CA THR A 112 13.51 3.08 -3.22
C THR A 112 12.89 2.03 -4.14
N CYS A 113 12.98 0.74 -3.79
CA CYS A 113 12.36 -0.37 -4.52
C CYS A 113 10.84 -0.48 -4.35
N SER A 114 10.22 0.28 -3.45
CA SER A 114 8.78 0.23 -3.19
C SER A 114 8.07 1.43 -3.84
N TYR A 115 7.02 1.19 -4.62
CA TYR A 115 6.35 2.23 -5.42
C TYR A 115 4.87 2.39 -5.07
N GLY A 116 4.16 1.28 -4.88
CA GLY A 116 2.71 1.29 -4.68
C GLY A 116 2.26 2.13 -3.49
N TYR A 117 1.22 2.94 -3.69
CA TYR A 117 0.59 3.78 -2.65
C TYR A 117 1.50 4.83 -2.00
N ARG A 118 2.55 5.28 -2.69
CA ARG A 118 3.49 6.28 -2.16
C ARG A 118 3.42 7.59 -2.93
N PRO A 119 3.41 8.74 -2.23
CA PRO A 119 3.38 10.04 -2.90
C PRO A 119 4.66 10.26 -3.73
N GLY A 120 4.50 10.69 -4.98
CA GLY A 120 5.62 10.95 -5.89
C GLY A 120 6.33 9.68 -6.38
N ARG A 121 5.70 8.52 -6.27
CA ARG A 121 6.13 7.26 -6.89
C ARG A 121 5.02 6.77 -7.82
N SER A 122 5.40 6.30 -8.99
CA SER A 122 4.48 5.85 -10.03
C SER A 122 4.85 4.46 -10.55
N LEU A 123 3.93 3.84 -11.29
CA LEU A 123 4.22 2.63 -12.06
C LEU A 123 5.39 2.85 -13.03
N LEU A 124 5.45 4.01 -13.70
CA LEU A 124 6.55 4.36 -14.60
C LEU A 124 7.90 4.37 -13.89
N ASP A 125 7.97 4.81 -12.63
CA ASP A 125 9.21 4.75 -11.86
C ASP A 125 9.65 3.31 -11.57
N ALA A 126 8.69 2.40 -11.39
CA ALA A 126 8.98 0.96 -11.24
C ALA A 126 9.47 0.37 -12.58
N VAL A 127 8.80 0.67 -13.68
CA VAL A 127 9.20 0.28 -15.05
C VAL A 127 10.64 0.74 -15.34
N ARG A 128 10.94 2.01 -15.10
CA ARG A 128 12.30 2.58 -15.26
C ARG A 128 13.35 1.90 -14.40
N HIS A 129 12.99 1.44 -13.20
CA HIS A 129 13.91 0.71 -12.34
C HIS A 129 14.15 -0.72 -12.87
N ILE A 130 13.12 -1.40 -13.35
CA ILE A 130 13.23 -2.73 -13.98
C ILE A 130 14.15 -2.66 -15.20
N THR A 131 13.94 -1.69 -16.10
CA THR A 131 14.78 -1.50 -17.28
C THR A 131 16.21 -1.13 -16.93
N HIS A 132 16.42 -0.31 -15.88
CA HIS A 132 17.76 0.01 -15.37
C HIS A 132 18.49 -1.24 -14.84
N LEU A 133 17.80 -2.09 -14.07
CA LEU A 133 18.37 -3.34 -13.56
C LEU A 133 18.71 -4.32 -14.68
N ARG A 134 17.85 -4.42 -15.71
CA ARG A 134 18.15 -5.20 -16.92
C ARG A 134 19.46 -4.75 -17.57
N LYS A 135 19.63 -3.44 -17.80
CA LYS A 135 20.88 -2.88 -18.36
C LYS A 135 22.12 -3.16 -17.50
N GLN A 136 21.94 -3.44 -16.20
CA GLN A 136 23.01 -3.81 -15.28
C GLN A 136 23.31 -5.33 -15.27
N GLY A 137 22.64 -6.12 -16.11
CA GLY A 137 22.85 -7.56 -16.21
C GLY A 137 21.94 -8.39 -15.31
N HIS A 138 20.89 -7.81 -14.71
CA HIS A 138 19.93 -8.55 -13.89
C HIS A 138 18.81 -9.17 -14.74
N HIS A 139 19.15 -10.18 -15.55
CA HIS A 139 18.22 -10.75 -16.54
C HIS A 139 17.25 -11.82 -15.99
N TRP A 140 17.46 -12.29 -14.77
CA TRP A 140 16.69 -13.38 -14.16
C TRP A 140 15.69 -12.85 -13.14
N VAL A 141 14.43 -13.25 -13.26
CA VAL A 141 13.32 -12.62 -12.54
C VAL A 141 12.52 -13.66 -11.76
N LEU A 142 12.38 -13.45 -10.45
CA LEU A 142 11.27 -14.03 -9.69
C LEU A 142 10.12 -13.03 -9.76
N ASP A 143 9.07 -13.40 -10.46
CA ASP A 143 7.81 -12.68 -10.57
C ASP A 143 6.84 -13.25 -9.54
N ALA A 144 6.36 -12.41 -8.61
CA ALA A 144 5.65 -12.88 -7.42
C ALA A 144 4.54 -11.93 -6.95
N ASP A 145 3.46 -12.54 -6.50
CA ASP A 145 2.30 -11.89 -5.87
C ASP A 145 2.06 -12.54 -4.50
N ILE A 146 1.44 -11.81 -3.56
CA ILE A 146 1.15 -12.29 -2.20
C ILE A 146 -0.33 -12.63 -2.09
N ASP A 147 -0.61 -13.91 -1.81
CA ASP A 147 -1.97 -14.42 -1.70
C ASP A 147 -2.78 -13.65 -0.64
N ASP A 148 -3.93 -13.12 -1.06
CA ASP A 148 -4.94 -12.42 -0.24
C ASP A 148 -4.33 -11.44 0.78
N PHE A 149 -3.30 -10.69 0.36
CA PHE A 149 -2.41 -9.95 1.24
C PHE A 149 -3.13 -9.07 2.28
N PHE A 150 -4.09 -8.24 1.84
CA PHE A 150 -4.82 -7.33 2.74
C PHE A 150 -5.59 -8.06 3.84
N ASN A 151 -6.02 -9.29 3.59
CA ASN A 151 -6.74 -10.11 4.56
C ASN A 151 -5.80 -10.91 5.47
N GLN A 152 -4.56 -11.17 5.04
CA GLN A 152 -3.59 -11.98 5.78
C GLN A 152 -2.71 -11.18 6.74
N ILE A 153 -2.68 -9.84 6.67
CA ILE A 153 -1.87 -9.00 7.57
C ILE A 153 -2.16 -9.31 9.04
N ASP A 154 -1.13 -9.79 9.75
CA ASP A 154 -1.23 -10.15 11.17
C ASP A 154 -1.15 -8.91 12.06
N HIS A 155 -2.16 -8.69 12.90
CA HIS A 155 -2.23 -7.48 13.73
C HIS A 155 -1.14 -7.43 14.79
N ALA A 156 -0.68 -8.59 15.30
CA ALA A 156 0.38 -8.61 16.31
C ALA A 156 1.73 -8.21 15.69
N LEU A 157 2.04 -8.71 14.49
CA LEU A 157 3.22 -8.28 13.74
C LEU A 157 3.13 -6.81 13.34
N LEU A 158 1.99 -6.35 12.78
CA LEU A 158 1.81 -4.95 12.42
C LEU A 158 1.99 -4.02 13.63
N ARG A 159 1.39 -4.37 14.78
CA ARG A 159 1.58 -3.64 16.05
C ARG A 159 3.05 -3.58 16.46
N ARG A 160 3.77 -4.70 16.34
CA ARG A 160 5.20 -4.76 16.65
C ARG A 160 5.99 -3.83 15.73
N PHE A 161 5.72 -3.84 14.42
CA PHE A 161 6.41 -2.96 13.47
C PHE A 161 6.11 -1.48 13.74
N LEU A 162 4.85 -1.12 14.00
CA LEU A 162 4.49 0.24 14.40
C LEU A 162 5.24 0.71 15.65
N ARG A 163 5.45 -0.16 16.65
CA ARG A 163 6.24 0.17 17.84
C ARG A 163 7.75 0.31 17.57
N LEU A 164 8.26 -0.39 16.56
CA LEU A 164 9.67 -0.29 16.16
C LEU A 164 9.93 0.94 15.30
N ASP A 165 8.98 1.31 14.45
CA ASP A 165 9.16 2.39 13.47
C ASP A 165 8.81 3.78 14.03
N PHE A 166 8.01 3.85 15.10
CA PHE A 166 7.56 5.11 15.69
C PHE A 166 7.90 5.22 17.17
N TYR A 167 8.66 6.26 17.54
CA TYR A 167 8.95 6.58 18.94
C TYR A 167 7.70 7.04 19.71
N ASP A 168 6.86 7.87 19.08
CA ASP A 168 5.58 8.28 19.65
C ASP A 168 4.52 7.21 19.37
N THR A 169 3.98 6.62 20.43
CA THR A 169 2.97 5.57 20.35
C THR A 169 1.55 6.07 20.65
N SER A 170 1.34 7.38 20.71
CA SER A 170 0.06 7.99 21.11
C SER A 170 -1.09 7.69 20.13
N LEU A 171 -0.76 7.40 18.87
CA LEU A 171 -1.72 6.99 17.84
C LEU A 171 -2.03 5.48 17.85
N LEU A 172 -1.22 4.65 18.50
CA LEU A 172 -1.41 3.19 18.46
C LEU A 172 -2.76 2.73 19.02
N PRO A 173 -3.30 3.28 20.13
CA PRO A 173 -4.63 2.89 20.60
C PRO A 173 -5.74 3.18 19.58
N LEU A 174 -5.60 4.26 18.81
CA LEU A 174 -6.56 4.62 17.78
C LEU A 174 -6.46 3.67 16.58
N ILE A 175 -5.23 3.40 16.10
CA ILE A 175 -4.99 2.41 15.05
C ILE A 175 -5.52 1.04 15.46
N GLU A 176 -5.29 0.65 16.71
CA GLU A 176 -5.78 -0.62 17.26
C GLU A 176 -7.30 -0.72 17.20
N SER A 177 -8.03 0.35 17.54
CA SER A 177 -9.49 0.34 17.47
C SER A 177 -9.99 0.04 16.05
N TRP A 178 -9.30 0.55 15.03
CA TRP A 178 -9.62 0.24 13.63
C TRP A 178 -9.26 -1.18 13.25
N LEU A 179 -8.08 -1.68 13.62
CA LEU A 179 -7.69 -3.07 13.34
C LEU A 179 -8.72 -4.04 13.93
N GLN A 180 -9.19 -3.81 15.15
CA GLN A 180 -10.24 -4.60 15.78
C GLN A 180 -11.58 -4.53 15.02
N SER A 181 -11.95 -3.37 14.47
CA SER A 181 -13.17 -3.25 13.67
C SER A 181 -13.03 -3.78 12.24
N TRP A 182 -11.81 -4.03 11.77
CA TRP A 182 -11.50 -4.50 10.41
C TRP A 182 -11.38 -6.02 10.29
N GLN A 183 -11.37 -6.74 11.42
CA GLN A 183 -11.29 -8.19 11.45
C GLN A 183 -12.32 -8.83 10.49
N ILE A 184 -11.87 -9.86 9.78
CA ILE A 184 -12.72 -10.60 8.84
C ILE A 184 -13.72 -11.46 9.62
N GLN A 185 -13.21 -12.15 10.64
CA GLN A 185 -13.98 -12.94 11.57
C GLN A 185 -13.68 -12.46 13.00
N PRO A 186 -14.69 -12.37 13.88
CA PRO A 186 -14.46 -12.04 15.27
C PRO A 186 -13.43 -12.98 15.92
N GLY A 187 -12.38 -12.42 16.51
CA GLY A 187 -11.33 -13.19 17.16
C GLY A 187 -10.14 -13.54 16.25
N GLU A 188 -10.25 -13.36 14.94
CA GLU A 188 -9.12 -13.40 14.03
C GLU A 188 -8.47 -12.03 13.96
N ALA A 189 -7.35 -11.86 14.67
CA ALA A 189 -6.55 -10.63 14.68
C ALA A 189 -5.73 -10.48 13.37
N ARG A 190 -6.43 -10.48 12.24
CA ARG A 190 -5.87 -10.36 10.89
C ARG A 190 -6.72 -9.46 9.99
N GLY A 191 -6.06 -8.91 8.98
CA GLY A 191 -6.65 -8.18 7.88
C GLY A 191 -6.76 -6.68 8.12
N ILE A 192 -6.76 -5.92 7.03
CA ILE A 192 -6.98 -4.47 7.01
C ILE A 192 -8.04 -4.12 5.97
N ALA A 193 -8.78 -3.03 6.21
CA ALA A 193 -9.92 -2.69 5.37
C ALA A 193 -9.50 -2.13 4.00
N MET A 194 -9.75 -2.88 2.92
CA MET A 194 -9.64 -2.36 1.55
C MET A 194 -10.69 -1.26 1.33
N GLY A 195 -10.25 0.00 1.20
CA GLY A 195 -11.11 1.20 1.13
C GLY A 195 -10.91 2.19 2.28
N SER A 196 -10.09 1.85 3.28
CA SER A 196 -9.61 2.79 4.29
C SER A 196 -8.42 3.61 3.74
N PRO A 197 -8.39 4.95 3.91
CA PRO A 197 -7.25 5.79 3.52
C PRO A 197 -5.93 5.47 4.25
N LEU A 198 -5.99 4.72 5.36
CA LEU A 198 -4.80 4.37 6.15
C LEU A 198 -4.24 2.99 5.78
N SER A 199 -5.08 2.09 5.27
CA SER A 199 -4.70 0.72 4.93
C SER A 199 -3.49 0.61 3.99
N PRO A 200 -3.36 1.42 2.92
CA PRO A 200 -2.19 1.35 2.04
C PRO A 200 -0.86 1.64 2.74
N LEU A 201 -0.85 2.60 3.67
CA LEU A 201 0.35 2.91 4.45
C LEU A 201 0.70 1.77 5.41
N LEU A 202 -0.29 1.17 6.07
CA LEU A 202 -0.09 0.04 6.97
C LEU A 202 0.43 -1.20 6.22
N ALA A 203 -0.07 -1.44 5.00
CA ALA A 203 0.44 -2.46 4.09
C ALA A 203 1.93 -2.23 3.77
N ASN A 204 2.32 -1.00 3.42
CA ASN A 204 3.73 -0.69 3.14
C ASN A 204 4.62 -0.77 4.38
N ILE A 205 4.15 -0.39 5.57
CA ILE A 205 4.89 -0.60 6.84
C ILE A 205 5.15 -2.08 7.07
N TYR A 206 4.18 -2.94 6.73
CA TYR A 206 4.30 -4.38 6.88
C TYR A 206 5.32 -4.97 5.89
N LEU A 207 5.18 -4.65 4.60
CA LEU A 207 6.04 -5.17 3.53
C LEU A 207 7.41 -4.50 3.46
N HIS A 208 7.63 -3.39 4.14
CA HIS A 208 8.97 -2.83 4.31
C HIS A 208 9.96 -3.85 4.90
N ARG A 209 9.47 -4.80 5.71
CA ARG A 209 10.28 -5.90 6.26
C ARG A 209 10.70 -6.93 5.20
N LEU A 210 9.88 -7.13 4.17
CA LEU A 210 10.25 -7.94 3.01
C LEU A 210 11.34 -7.23 2.22
N ASP A 211 11.17 -5.94 1.93
CA ASP A 211 12.15 -5.13 1.20
C ASP A 211 13.52 -5.11 1.89
N ASP A 212 13.53 -4.99 3.23
CA ASP A 212 14.72 -5.01 4.07
C ASP A 212 15.43 -6.38 4.00
N ASP A 213 14.68 -7.47 4.23
CA ASP A 213 15.25 -8.83 4.22
C ASP A 213 15.85 -9.17 2.85
N LEU A 214 15.16 -8.85 1.74
CA LEU A 214 15.65 -9.12 0.39
C LEU A 214 16.92 -8.33 0.04
N GLN A 215 16.95 -7.04 0.36
CA GLN A 215 18.13 -6.21 0.09
C GLN A 215 19.33 -6.61 0.96
N ASN A 216 19.10 -7.01 2.21
CA ASN A 216 20.17 -7.53 3.07
C ASN A 216 20.76 -8.86 2.55
N HIS A 217 20.00 -9.63 1.76
CA HIS A 217 20.51 -10.80 1.03
C HIS A 217 21.12 -10.45 -0.35
N GLY A 218 21.21 -9.17 -0.71
CA GLY A 218 21.83 -8.70 -1.95
C GLY A 218 20.92 -8.71 -3.18
N TYR A 219 19.63 -9.06 -3.02
CA TYR A 219 18.67 -9.08 -4.12
C TYR A 219 18.19 -7.67 -4.51
N LYS A 220 17.62 -7.56 -5.73
CA LYS A 220 17.08 -6.32 -6.28
C LYS A 220 15.55 -6.42 -6.42
N PRO A 221 14.79 -6.14 -5.34
CA PRO A 221 13.34 -6.13 -5.43
C PRO A 221 12.85 -4.89 -6.20
N VAL A 222 11.70 -5.04 -6.85
CA VAL A 222 10.85 -3.95 -7.36
C VAL A 222 9.42 -4.29 -6.95
N ARG A 223 8.80 -3.49 -6.09
CA ARG A 223 7.51 -3.83 -5.45
C ARG A 223 6.47 -2.72 -5.63
N TYR A 224 5.27 -3.13 -6.02
CA TYR A 224 4.08 -2.30 -6.03
C TYR A 224 2.98 -2.98 -5.21
N ALA A 225 2.74 -2.49 -4.00
CA ALA A 225 1.86 -3.15 -3.03
C ALA A 225 2.30 -4.61 -2.77
N ASP A 226 1.46 -5.58 -3.08
CA ASP A 226 1.62 -7.03 -2.96
C ASP A 226 2.23 -7.70 -4.20
N ASP A 227 2.29 -7.00 -5.33
CA ASP A 227 2.95 -7.46 -6.55
C ASP A 227 4.42 -7.03 -6.55
N PHE A 228 5.35 -7.95 -6.78
CA PHE A 228 6.77 -7.66 -6.74
C PHE A 228 7.63 -8.60 -7.59
N LEU A 229 8.71 -8.02 -8.10
CA LEU A 229 9.77 -8.73 -8.78
C LEU A 229 11.01 -8.83 -7.88
N VAL A 230 11.78 -9.90 -8.03
CA VAL A 230 13.13 -10.00 -7.47
C VAL A 230 14.10 -10.35 -8.59
N LEU A 231 14.90 -9.36 -9.00
CA LEU A 231 15.83 -9.49 -10.11
C LEU A 231 17.20 -9.97 -9.63
N SER A 232 17.81 -10.85 -10.42
CA SER A 232 19.10 -11.52 -10.15
C SER A 232 19.99 -11.51 -11.38
N SER A 233 21.31 -11.45 -11.19
CA SER A 233 22.30 -11.44 -12.28
C SER A 233 22.78 -12.83 -12.69
N SER A 234 22.43 -13.89 -11.94
CA SER A 234 22.89 -15.25 -12.21
C SER A 234 21.75 -16.27 -12.02
N PRO A 235 21.72 -17.35 -12.83
CA PRO A 235 20.74 -18.42 -12.66
C PRO A 235 20.81 -19.12 -11.29
N PRO A 236 21.99 -19.36 -10.68
CA PRO A 236 22.06 -19.89 -9.31
C PRO A 236 21.39 -18.98 -8.27
N ASP A 237 21.61 -17.67 -8.33
CA ASP A 237 21.01 -16.73 -7.37
C ASP A 237 19.51 -16.56 -7.59
N TRP A 238 19.07 -16.59 -8.85
CA TRP A 238 17.66 -16.60 -9.24
C TRP A 238 16.92 -17.81 -8.69
N ARG A 239 17.46 -19.03 -8.84
CA ARG A 239 16.84 -20.23 -8.24
C ARG A 239 16.80 -20.17 -6.72
N ARG A 240 17.79 -19.51 -6.10
CA ARG A 240 17.85 -19.30 -4.64
C ARG A 240 16.92 -18.18 -4.16
N SER A 241 16.55 -17.23 -5.02
CA SER A 241 15.69 -16.10 -4.63
C SER A 241 14.32 -16.60 -4.16
N TYR A 242 13.75 -17.61 -4.83
CA TYR A 242 12.46 -18.19 -4.46
C TYR A 242 12.39 -18.66 -2.99
N PRO A 243 13.25 -19.61 -2.52
CA PRO A 243 13.19 -20.05 -1.14
C PRO A 243 13.64 -18.99 -0.12
N VAL A 244 14.50 -18.03 -0.50
CA VAL A 244 14.88 -16.92 0.38
C VAL A 244 13.67 -16.01 0.63
N THR A 245 13.02 -15.56 -0.45
CA THR A 245 11.81 -14.75 -0.39
C THR A 245 10.67 -15.48 0.31
N GLN A 246 10.50 -16.80 0.08
CA GLN A 246 9.50 -17.60 0.80
C GLN A 246 9.73 -17.59 2.32
N ARG A 247 10.99 -17.69 2.77
CA ARG A 247 11.33 -17.59 4.19
C ARG A 247 11.03 -16.20 4.73
N ALA A 248 11.32 -15.14 3.98
CA ALA A 248 10.98 -13.76 4.36
C ALA A 248 9.46 -13.57 4.52
N LEU A 249 8.66 -14.00 3.54
CA LEU A 249 7.19 -13.99 3.61
C LEU A 249 6.68 -14.81 4.81
N THR A 250 7.27 -15.99 5.07
CA THR A 250 6.90 -16.85 6.20
C THR A 250 7.12 -16.16 7.54
N LYS A 251 8.23 -15.41 7.72
CA LYS A 251 8.46 -14.58 8.94
C LYS A 251 7.36 -13.53 9.13
N LEU A 252 6.76 -13.08 8.03
CA LEU A 252 5.65 -12.14 8.00
C LEU A 252 4.28 -12.84 8.05
N LYS A 253 4.21 -14.17 8.21
CA LYS A 253 2.99 -14.98 8.14
C LYS A 253 2.20 -14.80 6.83
N LEU A 254 2.93 -14.50 5.75
CA LEU A 254 2.41 -14.39 4.39
C LEU A 254 2.90 -15.58 3.56
N ARG A 255 2.28 -15.77 2.39
CA ARG A 255 2.67 -16.77 1.40
C ARG A 255 2.53 -16.20 -0.02
N TYR A 256 3.20 -16.83 -0.96
CA TYR A 256 2.99 -16.55 -2.38
C TYR A 256 1.55 -16.86 -2.81
N GLU A 257 1.07 -16.09 -3.80
CA GLU A 257 -0.03 -16.51 -4.66
C GLU A 257 0.49 -17.56 -5.65
N PRO A 258 0.14 -18.85 -5.46
CA PRO A 258 0.72 -19.95 -6.21
C PRO A 258 0.47 -19.88 -7.72
N ARG A 259 -0.58 -19.20 -8.18
CA ARG A 259 -0.91 -19.08 -9.61
C ARG A 259 -0.22 -17.91 -10.31
N LYS A 260 0.36 -17.00 -9.55
CA LYS A 260 1.00 -15.77 -10.05
C LYS A 260 2.46 -15.65 -9.64
N THR A 261 3.05 -16.74 -9.18
CA THR A 261 4.45 -16.76 -8.77
C THR A 261 5.23 -17.68 -9.68
N GLN A 262 6.24 -17.14 -10.35
CA GLN A 262 7.04 -17.87 -11.32
C GLN A 262 8.49 -17.39 -11.34
N LEU A 263 9.37 -18.29 -11.76
CA LEU A 263 10.73 -17.95 -12.13
C LEU A 263 10.74 -17.80 -13.66
N THR A 264 11.06 -16.60 -14.14
CA THR A 264 11.12 -16.24 -15.58
C THR A 264 12.39 -15.42 -15.88
N THR A 265 12.54 -14.98 -17.13
CA THR A 265 13.64 -14.17 -17.64
C THR A 265 13.11 -13.12 -18.61
N PHE A 266 13.92 -12.13 -18.97
CA PHE A 266 13.56 -11.21 -20.06
C PHE A 266 13.53 -11.89 -21.44
N GLU A 267 14.22 -13.02 -21.63
CA GLU A 267 14.14 -13.82 -22.86
C GLU A 267 12.78 -14.53 -22.98
N GLU A 268 12.26 -15.06 -21.87
CA GLU A 268 10.93 -15.70 -21.81
C GLU A 268 9.78 -14.69 -21.80
N GLY A 269 10.03 -13.50 -21.25
CA GLY A 269 9.07 -12.43 -21.08
C GLY A 269 8.20 -12.59 -19.83
N PHE A 270 7.70 -11.48 -19.32
CA PHE A 270 6.80 -11.46 -18.15
C PHE A 270 5.98 -10.17 -18.08
N GLU A 271 4.85 -10.23 -17.37
CA GLU A 271 3.98 -9.08 -17.14
C GLU A 271 4.13 -8.59 -15.70
N PHE A 272 4.29 -7.28 -15.51
CA PHE A 272 4.26 -6.64 -14.21
C PHE A 272 3.35 -5.42 -14.29
N LEU A 273 2.21 -5.48 -13.59
CA LEU A 273 1.22 -4.40 -13.54
C LEU A 273 0.78 -3.93 -14.93
N GLY A 274 0.38 -4.86 -15.80
CA GLY A 274 -0.14 -4.55 -17.14
C GLY A 274 0.93 -4.06 -18.14
N VAL A 275 2.21 -4.08 -17.74
CA VAL A 275 3.35 -3.82 -18.61
C VAL A 275 4.07 -5.14 -18.85
N HIS A 276 4.25 -5.52 -20.11
CA HIS A 276 4.97 -6.71 -20.49
C HIS A 276 6.42 -6.37 -20.85
N PHE A 277 7.36 -7.13 -20.31
CA PHE A 277 8.80 -6.94 -20.49
C PHE A 277 9.39 -8.11 -21.27
N GLU A 278 10.21 -7.79 -22.28
CA GLU A 278 10.96 -8.75 -23.11
C GLU A 278 12.33 -8.17 -23.48
N GLU A 279 13.29 -9.00 -23.88
CA GLU A 279 14.69 -8.60 -24.13
C GLU A 279 14.83 -7.28 -24.92
N GLY A 280 15.30 -6.22 -24.24
CA GLY A 280 15.59 -4.91 -24.84
C GLY A 280 14.42 -3.92 -24.97
N TRP A 281 13.19 -4.29 -24.61
CA TRP A 281 12.02 -3.40 -24.69
C TRP A 281 10.93 -3.76 -23.65
N TYR A 282 9.86 -2.99 -23.61
CA TYR A 282 8.63 -3.33 -22.92
C TYR A 282 7.44 -2.77 -23.69
N TRP A 283 6.23 -3.25 -23.38
CA TRP A 283 5.01 -2.74 -23.97
C TRP A 283 3.84 -2.77 -23.01
N TYR A 284 2.85 -1.94 -23.30
CA TYR A 284 1.58 -1.88 -22.59
C TYR A 284 0.46 -1.62 -23.59
N THR A 285 -0.78 -1.88 -23.17
CA THR A 285 -1.96 -1.66 -24.02
C THR A 285 -2.72 -0.41 -23.58
N TRP A 286 -3.19 0.33 -24.59
CA TRP A 286 -4.13 1.42 -24.42
C TRP A 286 -5.13 1.41 -25.57
N ASP A 287 -6.42 1.36 -25.25
CA ASP A 287 -7.51 1.31 -26.25
C ASP A 287 -7.30 0.24 -27.33
N ASP A 288 -7.01 -0.99 -26.88
CA ASP A 288 -6.68 -2.18 -27.71
C ASP A 288 -5.46 -2.02 -28.63
N LYS A 289 -4.67 -0.95 -28.47
CA LYS A 289 -3.42 -0.74 -29.19
C LYS A 289 -2.23 -1.04 -28.30
N ARG A 290 -1.23 -1.69 -28.87
CA ARG A 290 0.05 -1.99 -28.23
C ARG A 290 1.01 -0.82 -28.46
N ILE A 291 1.53 -0.28 -27.36
CA ILE A 291 2.59 0.74 -27.37
C ILE A 291 3.88 0.04 -26.95
N GLU A 292 4.87 0.04 -27.84
CA GLU A 292 6.17 -0.59 -27.62
C GLU A 292 7.22 0.48 -27.37
N VAL A 293 8.08 0.24 -26.38
CA VAL A 293 9.11 1.19 -25.98
C VAL A 293 10.40 0.44 -25.78
N ARG A 294 11.46 0.87 -26.48
CA ARG A 294 12.79 0.31 -26.26
C ARG A 294 13.40 0.88 -25.00
N ASP A 295 14.31 0.10 -24.42
CA ASP A 295 14.96 0.46 -23.15
C ASP A 295 15.73 1.78 -23.19
N ASP A 296 16.29 2.13 -24.34
CA ASP A 296 17.06 3.34 -24.59
C ASP A 296 16.21 4.56 -24.97
N GLU A 297 14.91 4.38 -25.13
CA GLU A 297 13.97 5.44 -25.46
C GLU A 297 13.35 6.06 -24.19
N ASN A 298 13.00 7.34 -24.28
CA ASN A 298 12.21 7.99 -23.23
C ASN A 298 10.73 7.78 -23.53
N ASP A 299 10.04 7.08 -22.64
CA ASP A 299 8.61 6.87 -22.75
C ASP A 299 7.82 8.09 -22.28
N GLU A 300 7.76 9.08 -23.17
CA GLU A 300 6.96 10.30 -22.95
C GLU A 300 5.46 10.01 -23.00
N LEU A 301 5.03 8.83 -23.46
CA LEU A 301 3.62 8.50 -23.67
C LEU A 301 3.00 7.78 -22.47
N PHE A 302 3.80 7.16 -21.59
CA PHE A 302 3.32 6.38 -20.46
C PHE A 302 2.38 7.15 -19.53
N HIS A 303 2.62 8.45 -19.32
CA HIS A 303 1.77 9.24 -18.42
C HIS A 303 0.37 9.53 -19.00
N LEU A 304 0.19 9.37 -20.32
CA LEU A 304 -1.09 9.54 -21.01
C LEU A 304 -1.79 8.21 -21.27
N TYR A 305 -1.01 7.16 -21.56
CA TYR A 305 -1.52 5.90 -22.10
C TYR A 305 -1.10 4.66 -21.29
N GLY A 306 -0.26 4.84 -20.28
CA GLY A 306 0.19 3.75 -19.42
C GLY A 306 -0.96 3.19 -18.56
N PRO A 307 -0.81 1.96 -18.04
CA PRO A 307 -1.78 1.39 -17.12
C PRO A 307 -2.00 2.28 -15.88
N GLU A 308 -3.25 2.58 -15.57
CA GLU A 308 -3.61 3.30 -14.36
C GLU A 308 -3.81 2.34 -13.19
N TYR A 309 -3.00 2.51 -12.15
CA TYR A 309 -3.16 1.82 -10.87
C TYR A 309 -3.42 2.86 -9.77
N TYR A 310 -4.56 2.70 -9.09
CA TYR A 310 -5.00 3.54 -7.96
C TYR A 310 -4.28 3.22 -6.66
#